data_AF-A0A2M9KYR2-F1
#
_entry.id   AF-A0A2M9KYR2-F1
#
_cell.length_a   1.000
_cell.length_b   1.000
_cell.length_c   1.000
_cell.angle_alpha   90.00
_cell.angle_beta   90.00
_cell.angle_gamma   90.00
#
_symmetry.space_group_name_H-M   'P 1'
#
loop_
_entity.id
_entity.type
_entity.pdbx_description
1 polymer ?
#
loop_
_entity_poly.entity_id
_entity_poly.type
_entity_poly.pdbx_seq_one_letter_code
_entity_poly.pdbx_strand_id
1 'polypeptide(L)'
;MHGAVKLLIGLGVVGGLLVAADRVAVGVAEDQAADAAVSSGWLTSKPTVEIGDVPFLTSAVAGELDQVDLSSDGMTVTDGKEKVTVRSFRASLSQVKFTDSYRGVTVGRGDGQGVVDYKDLAKFMRGGGLLNLEYAGPGEVKAAMPAGGITGKLHSEGNDVVVDNLQLTGTASALKGLAGDLLKPQRFHLTGLPKGLSLAEAAPEQGGVRLRFTVAPGTTLGH
;
A
#
# COMPACT_ATOMS: atom_id res chain seq x y z
N MET A 1 49.43 11.46 30.50
CA MET A 1 48.43 11.70 29.43
C MET A 1 48.23 10.51 28.47
N HIS A 2 48.95 9.38 28.60
CA HIS A 2 48.83 8.23 27.67
C HIS A 2 47.66 7.27 27.95
N GLY A 3 47.10 7.25 29.16
CA GLY A 3 45.99 6.35 29.52
C GLY A 3 44.67 6.73 28.84
N ALA A 4 44.37 8.02 28.75
CA ALA A 4 43.15 8.53 28.11
C ALA A 4 43.12 8.22 26.60
N VAL A 5 44.26 8.33 25.92
CA VAL A 5 44.36 8.05 24.47
C VAL A 5 44.09 6.58 24.16
N LYS A 6 44.63 5.64 24.95
CA LYS A 6 44.37 4.20 24.78
C LYS A 6 42.90 3.83 25.02
N LEU A 7 42.28 4.50 25.99
CA LEU A 7 40.87 4.29 26.33
C LEU A 7 39.94 4.83 25.23
N LEU A 8 40.25 6.00 24.67
CA LEU A 8 39.52 6.56 23.52
C LEU A 8 39.66 5.68 22.27
N ILE A 9 40.85 5.13 21.99
CA ILE A 9 41.06 4.20 20.87
C ILE A 9 40.27 2.91 21.10
N GLY A 10 40.34 2.32 22.30
CA GLY A 10 39.57 1.13 22.63
C GLY A 10 38.07 1.35 22.49
N LEU A 11 37.55 2.48 22.98
CA LEU A 11 36.15 2.86 22.84
C LEU A 11 35.75 3.10 21.38
N GLY A 12 36.63 3.70 20.58
CA GLY A 12 36.42 3.89 19.14
C GLY A 12 36.38 2.57 18.37
N VAL A 13 37.24 1.60 18.72
CA VAL A 13 37.23 0.26 18.11
C VAL A 13 35.97 -0.51 18.49
N VAL A 14 35.58 -0.51 19.77
CA VAL A 14 34.34 -1.16 20.23
C VAL A 14 33.12 -0.48 19.60
N GLY A 15 33.10 0.86 19.57
CA GLY A 15 32.05 1.63 18.90
C GLY A 15 31.95 1.30 17.40
N GLY A 16 33.09 1.20 16.70
CA GLY A 16 33.15 0.81 15.30
C GLY A 16 32.65 -0.62 15.06
N LEU A 17 33.02 -1.58 15.91
CA LEU A 17 32.54 -2.96 15.82
C LEU A 17 31.04 -3.07 16.10
N LEU A 18 30.52 -2.31 17.07
CA LEU A 18 29.09 -2.25 17.35
C LEU A 18 28.31 -1.69 16.15
N VAL A 19 28.80 -0.63 15.52
CA VAL A 19 28.18 -0.08 14.29
C VAL A 19 28.24 -1.09 13.14
N ALA A 20 29.35 -1.81 12.98
CA ALA A 20 29.46 -2.85 11.95
C ALA A 20 28.49 -4.02 12.20
N ALA A 21 28.41 -4.50 13.44
CA ALA A 21 27.47 -5.55 13.83
C ALA A 21 26.01 -5.11 13.66
N ASP A 22 25.70 -3.86 14.01
CA ASP A 22 24.39 -3.25 13.82
C ASP A 22 23.94 -3.29 12.36
N ARG A 23 24.82 -2.90 11.42
CA ARG A 23 24.52 -2.91 9.99
C ARG A 23 24.34 -4.30 9.40
N VAL A 24 25.11 -5.27 9.88
CA VAL A 24 24.90 -6.68 9.48
C VAL A 24 23.56 -7.19 10.00
N ALA A 25 23.21 -6.86 11.24
CA ALA A 25 21.94 -7.27 11.85
C ALA A 25 20.72 -6.66 11.11
N VAL A 26 20.79 -5.39 10.70
CA VAL A 26 19.74 -4.73 9.91
C VAL A 26 19.47 -5.49 8.62
N GLY A 27 20.51 -5.76 7.82
CA GLY A 27 20.33 -6.45 6.53
C GLY A 27 19.71 -7.84 6.69
N VAL A 28 20.12 -8.57 7.75
CA VAL A 28 19.53 -9.90 8.06
C VAL A 28 18.06 -9.77 8.49
N ALA A 29 17.72 -8.74 9.26
CA ALA A 29 16.35 -8.51 9.71
C ALA A 29 15.43 -8.09 8.55
N GLU A 30 15.92 -7.22 7.66
CA GLU A 30 15.23 -6.80 6.42
C GLU A 30 14.91 -8.02 5.53
N ASP A 31 15.87 -8.91 5.33
CA ASP A 31 15.68 -10.15 4.56
C ASP A 31 14.64 -11.07 5.18
N GLN A 32 14.70 -11.28 6.50
CA GLN A 32 13.73 -12.09 7.23
C GLN A 32 12.33 -11.50 7.20
N ALA A 33 12.20 -10.18 7.34
CA ALA A 33 10.92 -9.49 7.26
C ALA A 33 10.30 -9.65 5.86
N ALA A 34 11.12 -9.54 4.81
CA ALA A 34 10.69 -9.76 3.44
C ALA A 34 10.23 -11.21 3.19
N ASP A 35 10.93 -12.21 3.74
CA ASP A 35 10.55 -13.62 3.62
C ASP A 35 9.28 -13.96 4.42
N ALA A 36 9.12 -13.38 5.61
CA ALA A 36 7.92 -13.52 6.42
C ALA A 36 6.69 -12.91 5.73
N ALA A 37 6.89 -11.78 5.03
CA ALA A 37 5.86 -11.12 4.24
C ALA A 37 5.33 -12.03 3.12
N VAL A 38 6.17 -12.86 2.49
CA VAL A 38 5.73 -13.86 1.50
C VAL A 38 5.09 -15.09 2.16
N SER A 39 5.71 -15.60 3.23
CA SER A 39 5.28 -16.84 3.91
C SER A 39 3.88 -16.75 4.53
N SER A 40 3.45 -15.53 4.85
CA SER A 40 2.11 -15.19 5.31
C SER A 40 0.98 -15.50 4.32
N GLY A 41 1.29 -15.69 3.04
CA GLY A 41 0.34 -15.99 1.98
C GLY A 41 -0.41 -14.80 1.36
N TRP A 42 -0.23 -13.56 1.87
CA TRP A 42 -0.85 -12.36 1.25
C TRP A 42 -0.06 -11.81 0.07
N LEU A 43 1.21 -12.21 -0.08
CA LEU A 43 2.13 -11.75 -1.12
C LEU A 43 2.64 -12.91 -1.95
N THR A 44 2.57 -12.78 -3.27
CA THR A 44 3.16 -13.76 -4.20
C THR A 44 4.63 -13.52 -4.51
N SER A 45 5.19 -12.38 -4.09
CA SER A 45 6.54 -11.94 -4.46
C SER A 45 7.21 -11.24 -3.28
N LYS A 46 8.52 -11.43 -3.13
CA LYS A 46 9.32 -10.87 -2.02
C LYS A 46 9.38 -9.34 -2.15
N PRO A 47 8.88 -8.58 -1.17
CA PRO A 47 9.04 -7.13 -1.14
C PRO A 47 10.46 -6.76 -0.70
N THR A 48 10.91 -5.56 -1.05
CA THR A 48 12.07 -4.92 -0.44
C THR A 48 11.64 -4.29 0.88
N VAL A 49 12.31 -4.64 1.96
CA VAL A 49 12.10 -4.05 3.29
C VAL A 49 13.35 -3.25 3.64
N GLU A 50 13.19 -2.02 4.10
CA GLU A 50 14.26 -1.15 4.57
C GLU A 50 13.93 -0.70 5.99
N ILE A 51 14.88 -0.87 6.91
CA ILE A 51 14.76 -0.42 8.29
C ILE A 51 15.66 0.81 8.49
N GLY A 52 15.03 1.94 8.82
CA GLY A 52 15.70 3.24 8.91
C GLY A 52 16.46 3.49 10.22
N ASP A 53 16.31 2.61 11.21
CA ASP A 53 16.85 2.78 12.56
C ASP A 53 18.39 2.73 12.61
N VAL A 54 18.98 3.69 13.34
CA VAL A 54 20.43 3.74 13.58
C VAL A 54 20.69 4.25 15.00
N PRO A 55 21.15 3.41 15.96
CA PRO A 55 21.48 1.98 15.85
C PRO A 55 20.27 1.04 16.02
N PHE A 56 20.04 0.17 15.03
CA PHE A 56 18.94 -0.80 15.00
C PHE A 56 18.90 -1.76 16.19
N LEU A 57 20.05 -2.30 16.62
CA LEU A 57 20.10 -3.26 17.72
C LEU A 57 19.56 -2.67 19.02
N THR A 58 19.70 -1.36 19.22
CA THR A 58 19.12 -0.69 20.39
C THR A 58 17.60 -0.64 20.29
N SER A 59 17.08 -0.24 19.13
CA SER A 59 15.65 -0.22 18.82
C SER A 59 15.03 -1.61 18.94
N ALA A 60 15.66 -2.63 18.35
CA ALA A 60 15.22 -4.02 18.40
C ALA A 60 15.16 -4.58 19.84
N VAL A 61 16.16 -4.27 20.68
CA VAL A 61 16.16 -4.64 22.11
C VAL A 61 15.08 -3.88 22.88
N ALA A 62 14.83 -2.61 22.54
CA ALA A 62 13.73 -1.84 23.11
C ALA A 62 12.35 -2.32 22.65
N GLY A 63 12.29 -3.17 21.61
CA GLY A 63 11.03 -3.61 21.02
C GLY A 63 10.31 -2.50 20.24
N GLU A 64 11.05 -1.51 19.75
CA GLU A 64 10.52 -0.39 18.98
C GLU A 64 11.34 -0.22 17.68
N LEU A 65 10.73 0.26 16.60
CA LEU A 65 11.40 0.67 15.37
C LEU A 65 10.86 2.02 14.96
N ASP A 66 11.75 2.96 14.69
CA ASP A 66 11.38 4.33 14.33
C ASP A 66 10.79 4.40 12.92
N GLN A 67 11.39 3.68 11.96
CA GLN A 67 10.97 3.70 10.56
C GLN A 67 11.20 2.37 9.85
N VAL A 68 10.13 1.86 9.22
CA VAL A 68 10.16 0.65 8.40
C VAL A 68 9.47 0.95 7.07
N ASP A 69 10.22 0.84 5.98
CA ASP A 69 9.73 1.06 4.64
C ASP A 69 9.63 -0.28 3.88
N LEU A 70 8.49 -0.51 3.25
CA LEU A 70 8.23 -1.67 2.39
C LEU A 70 7.97 -1.17 0.98
N SER A 71 8.60 -1.80 -0.01
CA SER A 71 8.32 -1.52 -1.41
C SER A 71 8.31 -2.78 -2.27
N SER A 72 7.47 -2.80 -3.30
CA SER A 72 7.41 -3.91 -4.25
C SER A 72 6.87 -3.46 -5.60
N ASP A 73 7.57 -3.84 -6.66
CA ASP A 73 7.13 -3.62 -8.04
C ASP A 73 6.47 -4.90 -8.58
N GLY A 74 5.13 -4.94 -8.53
CA GLY A 74 4.35 -6.04 -9.09
C GLY A 74 3.99 -7.10 -8.06
N MET A 75 3.19 -6.69 -7.10
CA MET A 75 2.69 -7.50 -6.00
C MET A 75 1.31 -8.03 -6.35
N THR A 76 1.11 -9.35 -6.35
CA THR A 76 -0.25 -9.90 -6.48
C THR A 76 -0.85 -10.10 -5.10
N VAL A 77 -1.96 -9.42 -4.84
CA VAL A 77 -2.78 -9.60 -3.64
C VAL A 77 -3.94 -10.51 -4.00
N THR A 78 -4.24 -11.47 -3.14
CA THR A 78 -5.34 -12.42 -3.33
C THR A 78 -6.32 -12.32 -2.16
N ASP A 79 -7.61 -12.24 -2.44
CA ASP A 79 -8.68 -12.33 -1.43
C ASP A 79 -9.29 -13.75 -1.39
N GLY A 80 -8.49 -14.76 -1.79
CA GLY A 80 -8.91 -16.16 -1.88
C GLY A 80 -9.82 -16.50 -3.07
N LYS A 81 -10.52 -15.51 -3.64
CA LYS A 81 -11.38 -15.68 -4.84
C LYS A 81 -10.80 -15.04 -6.09
N GLU A 82 -10.20 -13.87 -5.96
CA GLU A 82 -9.66 -13.11 -7.08
C GLU A 82 -8.25 -12.59 -6.78
N LYS A 83 -7.44 -12.54 -7.84
CA LYS A 83 -6.05 -12.04 -7.81
C LYS A 83 -6.02 -10.64 -8.40
N VAL A 84 -5.46 -9.72 -7.65
CA VAL A 84 -5.28 -8.31 -8.02
C VAL A 84 -3.81 -8.01 -8.12
N THR A 85 -3.36 -7.51 -9.27
CA THR A 85 -2.00 -7.05 -9.42
C THR A 85 -1.92 -5.60 -8.95
N VAL A 86 -1.09 -5.35 -7.95
CA VAL A 86 -0.75 -4.03 -7.44
C VAL A 86 0.68 -3.71 -7.86
N ARG A 87 0.84 -2.65 -8.66
CA ARG A 87 2.14 -2.14 -9.09
C ARG A 87 2.62 -1.01 -8.20
N SER A 88 3.94 -0.84 -8.12
CA SER A 88 4.60 0.23 -7.38
C SER A 88 4.04 0.41 -5.96
N PHE A 89 3.90 -0.71 -5.25
CA PHE A 89 3.46 -0.72 -3.88
C PHE A 89 4.55 -0.13 -3.01
N ARG A 90 4.19 0.81 -2.14
CA ARG A 90 5.07 1.39 -1.14
C ARG A 90 4.28 1.61 0.14
N ALA A 91 4.81 1.15 1.26
CA ALA A 91 4.28 1.42 2.58
C ALA A 91 5.41 1.93 3.47
N SER A 92 5.13 2.95 4.26
CA SER A 92 6.04 3.51 5.25
C SER A 92 5.34 3.44 6.59
N LEU A 93 6.00 2.83 7.57
CA LEU A 93 5.52 2.70 8.94
C LEU A 93 6.50 3.43 9.85
N SER A 94 5.98 4.20 10.79
CA SER A 94 6.78 4.93 11.76
C SER A 94 6.27 4.69 13.18
N GLN A 95 7.19 4.76 14.15
CA GLN A 95 6.91 4.52 15.57
C GLN A 95 6.22 3.17 15.77
N VAL A 96 6.87 2.14 15.26
CA VAL A 96 6.43 0.75 15.28
C VAL A 96 6.85 0.15 16.62
N LYS A 97 5.91 -0.41 17.38
CA LYS A 97 6.18 -1.04 18.69
C LYS A 97 5.71 -2.47 18.69
N PHE A 98 6.58 -3.40 19.04
CA PHE A 98 6.19 -4.79 19.21
C PHE A 98 5.36 -4.94 20.49
N THR A 99 4.33 -5.77 20.44
CA THR A 99 3.57 -6.13 21.65
C THR A 99 4.41 -7.06 22.53
N ASP A 100 4.09 -7.17 23.81
CA ASP A 100 4.84 -7.99 24.80
C ASP A 100 5.05 -9.47 24.37
N SER A 101 4.23 -9.97 23.44
CA SER A 101 4.32 -11.33 22.91
C SER A 101 5.09 -11.45 21.59
N TYR A 102 5.57 -10.34 21.00
CA TYR A 102 6.15 -10.26 19.65
C TYR A 102 5.26 -10.83 18.53
N ARG A 103 3.97 -11.07 18.82
CA ARG A 103 2.99 -11.59 17.85
C ARG A 103 2.18 -10.50 17.16
N GLY A 104 2.27 -9.27 17.67
CA GLY A 104 1.60 -8.12 17.11
C GLY A 104 2.51 -6.90 17.13
N VAL A 105 2.12 -5.91 16.34
CA VAL A 105 2.87 -4.67 16.15
C VAL A 105 1.90 -3.51 16.22
N THR A 106 2.16 -2.54 17.09
CA THR A 106 1.40 -1.30 17.18
C THR A 106 2.12 -0.21 16.41
N VAL A 107 1.43 0.44 15.48
CA VAL A 107 2.02 1.46 14.61
C VAL A 107 1.53 2.85 15.03
N GLY A 108 2.45 3.78 15.23
CA GLY A 108 2.12 5.18 15.53
C GLY A 108 1.70 5.98 14.30
N ARG A 109 2.30 5.73 13.14
CA ARG A 109 1.85 6.28 11.85
C ARG A 109 2.17 5.31 10.72
N GLY A 110 1.25 5.18 9.77
CA GLY A 110 1.52 4.42 8.55
C GLY A 110 0.91 5.08 7.34
N ASP A 111 1.66 5.11 6.25
CA ASP A 111 1.24 5.62 4.95
C ASP A 111 1.52 4.55 3.91
N GLY A 112 0.52 4.25 3.07
CA GLY A 112 0.61 3.23 2.04
C GLY A 112 0.14 3.75 0.70
N GLN A 113 0.74 3.28 -0.38
CA GLN A 113 0.28 3.56 -1.73
C GLN A 113 0.51 2.36 -2.66
N GLY A 114 -0.35 2.23 -3.65
CA GLY A 114 -0.20 1.23 -4.70
C GLY A 114 -1.05 1.56 -5.92
N VAL A 115 -0.66 1.06 -7.08
CA VAL A 115 -1.40 1.26 -8.34
C VAL A 115 -2.05 -0.05 -8.74
N VAL A 116 -3.38 -0.05 -8.87
CA VAL A 116 -4.14 -1.22 -9.31
C VAL A 116 -4.49 -1.09 -10.79
N ASP A 117 -4.26 -2.14 -11.55
CA ASP A 117 -4.53 -2.12 -12.98
C ASP A 117 -6.02 -2.07 -13.30
N TYR A 118 -6.37 -1.31 -14.34
CA TYR A 118 -7.73 -1.24 -14.86
C TYR A 118 -8.32 -2.61 -15.22
N LYS A 119 -7.50 -3.52 -15.76
CA LYS A 119 -7.90 -4.91 -16.08
C LYS A 119 -8.34 -5.69 -14.84
N ASP A 120 -7.73 -5.42 -13.70
CA ASP A 120 -8.00 -6.15 -12.46
C ASP A 120 -9.20 -5.50 -11.75
N LEU A 121 -9.31 -4.17 -11.78
CA LEU A 121 -10.51 -3.44 -11.32
C LEU A 121 -11.78 -3.84 -12.08
N ALA A 122 -11.67 -4.08 -13.39
CA ALA A 122 -12.79 -4.51 -14.23
C ALA A 122 -13.42 -5.82 -13.76
N LYS A 123 -12.66 -6.72 -13.12
CA LYS A 123 -13.14 -8.01 -12.62
C LYS A 123 -14.10 -7.85 -11.45
N PHE A 124 -13.87 -6.83 -10.62
CA PHE A 124 -14.72 -6.53 -9.46
C PHE A 124 -16.00 -5.77 -9.81
N MET A 125 -16.12 -5.25 -11.04
CA MET A 125 -17.33 -4.56 -11.49
C MET A 125 -18.42 -5.55 -11.93
N ARG A 126 -19.68 -5.23 -11.62
CA ARG A 126 -20.84 -5.98 -12.12
C ARG A 126 -20.87 -5.91 -13.65
N GLY A 127 -20.56 -7.04 -14.32
CA GLY A 127 -20.34 -7.14 -15.77
C GLY A 127 -18.94 -7.62 -16.19
N GLY A 128 -18.16 -8.14 -15.23
CA GLY A 128 -16.76 -8.56 -15.36
C GLY A 128 -16.34 -9.16 -16.70
N GLY A 129 -15.29 -8.55 -17.27
CA GLY A 129 -14.59 -9.00 -18.49
C GLY A 129 -15.07 -8.36 -19.80
N LEU A 130 -16.28 -7.80 -19.85
CA LEU A 130 -16.81 -7.15 -21.06
C LEU A 130 -16.55 -5.63 -21.12
N LEU A 131 -16.14 -5.05 -19.99
CA LEU A 131 -15.84 -3.63 -19.84
C LEU A 131 -14.33 -3.43 -19.80
N ASN A 132 -13.79 -2.63 -20.71
CA ASN A 132 -12.40 -2.24 -20.67
C ASN A 132 -12.28 -0.89 -19.97
N LEU A 133 -11.64 -0.85 -18.79
CA LEU A 133 -11.39 0.43 -18.12
C LEU A 133 -10.14 1.10 -18.70
N GLU A 134 -10.23 2.40 -18.92
CA GLU A 134 -9.21 3.24 -19.51
C GLU A 134 -9.11 4.57 -18.75
N TYR A 135 -7.93 5.18 -18.79
CA TYR A 135 -7.73 6.54 -18.29
C TYR A 135 -8.37 7.56 -19.24
N ALA A 136 -9.20 8.47 -18.71
CA ALA A 136 -9.93 9.46 -19.50
C ALA A 136 -9.42 10.90 -19.30
N GLY A 137 -8.56 11.12 -18.30
CA GLY A 137 -8.05 12.44 -17.94
C GLY A 137 -7.83 12.56 -16.43
N PRO A 138 -7.30 13.69 -15.94
CA PRO A 138 -7.06 13.88 -14.51
C PRO A 138 -8.34 13.70 -13.70
N GLY A 139 -8.38 12.69 -12.83
CA GLY A 139 -9.57 12.35 -12.06
C GLY A 139 -10.69 11.67 -12.84
N GLU A 140 -10.47 11.29 -14.10
CA GLU A 140 -11.50 10.69 -14.96
C GLU A 140 -11.13 9.27 -15.40
N VAL A 141 -12.10 8.36 -15.28
CA VAL A 141 -12.04 6.98 -15.76
C VAL A 141 -13.06 6.76 -16.85
N LYS A 142 -12.73 5.94 -17.84
CA LYS A 142 -13.62 5.53 -18.92
C LYS A 142 -13.82 4.03 -18.87
N ALA A 143 -15.06 3.58 -18.91
CA ALA A 143 -15.42 2.19 -19.21
C ALA A 143 -15.80 2.11 -20.69
N ALA A 144 -14.93 1.53 -21.51
CA ALA A 144 -15.14 1.30 -22.93
C ALA A 144 -15.90 -0.02 -23.20
N MET A 145 -16.76 0.02 -24.22
CA MET A 145 -17.60 -1.07 -24.71
C MET A 145 -17.56 -1.09 -26.25
N PRO A 146 -17.87 -2.23 -26.91
CA PRO A 146 -17.84 -2.34 -28.38
C PRO A 146 -18.69 -1.31 -29.14
N ALA A 147 -19.72 -0.75 -28.49
CA ALA A 147 -20.64 0.24 -29.05
C ALA A 147 -20.66 1.57 -28.27
N GLY A 148 -19.55 1.96 -27.63
CA GLY A 148 -19.43 3.24 -26.94
C GLY A 148 -18.74 3.12 -25.59
N GLY A 149 -19.06 4.00 -24.65
CA GLY A 149 -18.48 3.91 -23.31
C GLY A 149 -19.12 4.88 -22.34
N ILE A 150 -18.70 4.79 -21.09
CA ILE A 150 -19.11 5.69 -20.02
C ILE A 150 -17.84 6.31 -19.44
N THR A 151 -17.73 7.63 -19.46
CA THR A 151 -16.72 8.35 -18.69
C THR A 151 -17.30 8.80 -17.36
N GLY A 152 -16.50 8.83 -16.31
CA GLY A 152 -16.90 9.27 -14.98
C GLY A 152 -15.74 9.91 -14.24
N LYS A 153 -16.06 10.85 -13.34
CA LYS A 153 -15.09 11.46 -12.44
C LYS A 153 -14.98 10.62 -11.18
N LEU A 154 -13.76 10.30 -10.79
CA LEU A 154 -13.46 9.49 -9.61
C LEU A 154 -12.90 10.39 -8.52
N HIS A 155 -13.49 10.31 -7.33
CA HIS A 155 -12.99 10.97 -6.13
C HIS A 155 -13.17 10.05 -4.92
N SER A 156 -12.37 10.27 -3.89
CA SER A 156 -12.46 9.56 -2.61
C SER A 156 -13.20 10.40 -1.59
N GLU A 157 -14.17 9.78 -0.91
CA GLU A 157 -14.91 10.40 0.20
C GLU A 157 -14.81 9.47 1.41
N GLY A 158 -13.86 9.75 2.32
CA GLY A 158 -13.55 8.85 3.42
C GLY A 158 -13.10 7.48 2.89
N ASN A 159 -13.84 6.42 3.26
CA ASN A 159 -13.54 5.05 2.82
C ASN A 159 -14.33 4.59 1.58
N ASP A 160 -15.03 5.53 0.95
CA ASP A 160 -15.79 5.30 -0.27
C ASP A 160 -15.03 5.82 -1.48
N VAL A 161 -14.95 4.98 -2.52
CA VAL A 161 -14.58 5.44 -3.86
C VAL A 161 -15.86 5.80 -4.59
N VAL A 162 -16.01 7.08 -4.91
CA VAL A 162 -17.20 7.63 -5.56
C VAL A 162 -16.87 7.93 -7.02
N VAL A 163 -17.72 7.44 -7.92
CA VAL A 163 -17.67 7.79 -9.34
C VAL A 163 -18.94 8.55 -9.70
N ASP A 164 -18.78 9.81 -10.10
CA ASP A 164 -19.87 10.71 -10.46
C ASP A 164 -19.68 11.31 -11.85
N ASN A 165 -20.57 12.24 -12.22
CA ASN A 165 -20.57 12.92 -13.51
C ASN A 165 -20.47 11.95 -14.71
N LEU A 166 -21.23 10.86 -14.64
CA LEU A 166 -21.23 9.82 -15.66
C LEU A 166 -21.72 10.39 -16.99
N GLN A 167 -20.95 10.18 -18.06
CA GLN A 167 -21.27 10.64 -19.41
C GLN A 167 -21.14 9.48 -20.39
N LEU A 168 -22.18 9.29 -21.20
CA LEU A 168 -22.17 8.32 -22.28
C LEU A 168 -21.39 8.89 -23.47
N THR A 169 -20.57 8.05 -24.08
CA THR A 169 -19.76 8.36 -25.26
C THR A 169 -20.07 7.41 -26.41
N GLY A 170 -19.85 7.86 -27.65
CA GLY A 170 -20.12 7.08 -28.86
C GLY A 170 -21.62 6.84 -29.11
N THR A 171 -21.97 5.68 -29.64
CA THR A 171 -23.36 5.30 -29.93
C THR A 171 -24.23 5.16 -28.66
N ALA A 172 -23.61 4.98 -27.48
CA ALA A 172 -24.31 4.98 -26.21
C ALA A 172 -24.89 6.36 -25.83
N SER A 173 -24.33 7.46 -26.34
CA SER A 173 -24.84 8.83 -26.10
C SER A 173 -26.26 9.02 -26.67
N ALA A 174 -26.64 8.26 -27.70
CA ALA A 174 -27.99 8.28 -28.27
C ALA A 174 -29.06 7.75 -27.29
N LEU A 175 -28.65 7.00 -26.26
CA LEU A 175 -29.53 6.42 -25.23
C LEU A 175 -29.63 7.31 -23.97
N LYS A 176 -29.11 8.54 -23.99
CA LYS A 176 -29.06 9.45 -22.84
C LYS A 176 -30.42 9.66 -22.16
N GLY A 177 -31.52 9.66 -22.93
CA GLY A 177 -32.89 9.81 -22.41
C GLY A 177 -33.42 8.59 -21.63
N LEU A 178 -32.87 7.40 -21.88
CA LEU A 178 -33.24 6.15 -21.19
C LEU A 178 -32.27 5.82 -20.04
N ALA A 179 -31.07 6.38 -20.06
CA ALA A 179 -29.98 6.05 -19.15
C ALA A 179 -29.97 6.87 -17.85
N GLY A 180 -30.98 7.70 -17.56
CA GLY A 180 -30.98 8.59 -16.39
C GLY A 180 -30.70 7.87 -15.06
N ASP A 181 -31.19 6.64 -14.91
CA ASP A 181 -30.92 5.81 -13.71
C ASP A 181 -29.54 5.16 -13.70
N LEU A 182 -28.94 4.94 -14.88
CA LEU A 182 -27.60 4.38 -15.05
C LEU A 182 -26.50 5.43 -14.88
N LEU A 183 -26.84 6.72 -15.01
CA LEU A 183 -25.92 7.85 -14.79
C LEU A 183 -25.86 8.30 -13.33
N LYS A 184 -26.51 7.58 -12.41
CA LYS A 184 -26.45 7.86 -10.98
C LYS A 184 -25.04 7.62 -10.43
N PRO A 185 -24.56 8.47 -9.50
CA PRO A 185 -23.28 8.28 -8.84
C PRO A 185 -23.16 6.86 -8.27
N GLN A 186 -22.06 6.19 -8.57
CA GLN A 186 -21.76 4.87 -8.03
C GLN A 186 -20.82 5.04 -6.85
N ARG A 187 -21.20 4.46 -5.71
CA ARG A 187 -20.37 4.44 -4.50
C ARG A 187 -19.90 3.02 -4.25
N PHE A 188 -18.58 2.86 -4.20
CA PHE A 188 -17.93 1.60 -3.86
C PHE A 188 -17.36 1.74 -2.46
N HIS A 189 -18.09 1.18 -1.50
CA HIS A 189 -17.57 1.08 -0.13
C HIS A 189 -16.49 0.01 -0.09
N LEU A 190 -15.29 0.36 0.38
CA LEU A 190 -14.23 -0.60 0.59
C LEU A 190 -14.52 -1.42 1.85
N THR A 191 -15.40 -2.42 1.72
CA THR A 191 -15.67 -3.40 2.76
C THR A 191 -14.48 -4.33 2.91
N GLY A 192 -13.90 -4.45 4.11
CA GLY A 192 -12.82 -5.39 4.39
C GLY A 192 -11.44 -4.77 4.58
N LEU A 193 -11.32 -3.45 4.70
CA LEU A 193 -10.06 -2.87 5.16
C LEU A 193 -9.76 -3.34 6.59
N PRO A 194 -8.50 -3.73 6.88
CA PRO A 194 -8.09 -4.07 8.24
C PRO A 194 -8.37 -2.89 9.19
N LYS A 195 -8.65 -3.21 10.46
CA LYS A 195 -8.91 -2.19 11.47
C LYS A 195 -7.76 -1.17 11.50
N GLY A 196 -8.10 0.11 11.44
CA GLY A 196 -7.15 1.22 11.48
C GLY A 196 -6.62 1.69 10.11
N LEU A 197 -6.89 0.96 9.02
CA LEU A 197 -6.62 1.43 7.66
C LEU A 197 -7.79 2.28 7.14
N SER A 198 -7.47 3.43 6.56
CA SER A 198 -8.42 4.31 5.89
C SER A 198 -7.89 4.70 4.53
N LEU A 199 -8.75 4.69 3.51
CA LEU A 199 -8.42 5.25 2.21
C LEU A 199 -8.23 6.77 2.36
N ALA A 200 -7.07 7.26 1.97
CA ALA A 200 -6.78 8.68 1.93
C ALA A 200 -7.12 9.27 0.56
N GLU A 201 -6.81 8.53 -0.51
CA GLU A 201 -7.01 9.02 -1.88
C GLU A 201 -7.18 7.86 -2.86
N ALA A 202 -8.03 8.05 -3.85
CA ALA A 202 -8.07 7.23 -5.06
C ALA A 202 -7.98 8.15 -6.28
N ALA A 203 -6.93 7.99 -7.09
CA ALA A 203 -6.64 8.84 -8.24
C ALA A 203 -6.42 7.98 -9.50
N PRO A 204 -7.19 8.20 -10.57
CA PRO A 204 -6.96 7.55 -11.86
C PRO A 204 -5.67 8.04 -12.50
N GLU A 205 -4.90 7.14 -13.09
CA GLU A 205 -3.67 7.42 -13.85
C GLU A 205 -3.62 6.59 -15.14
N GLN A 206 -2.64 6.86 -16.01
CA GLN A 206 -2.50 6.11 -17.27
C GLN A 206 -2.31 4.60 -17.07
N GLY A 207 -1.61 4.20 -16.00
CA GLY A 207 -1.28 2.80 -15.73
C GLY A 207 -2.29 2.02 -14.88
N GLY A 208 -3.33 2.69 -14.35
CA GLY A 208 -4.26 2.12 -13.38
C GLY A 208 -4.82 3.18 -12.44
N VAL A 209 -5.42 2.75 -11.32
CA VAL A 209 -5.87 3.64 -10.25
C VAL A 209 -4.87 3.58 -9.10
N ARG A 210 -4.29 4.73 -8.76
CA ARG A 210 -3.45 4.87 -7.56
C ARG A 210 -4.36 4.98 -6.35
N LEU A 211 -4.13 4.11 -5.37
CA LEU A 211 -4.79 4.14 -4.07
C LEU A 211 -3.75 4.53 -3.02
N ARG A 212 -4.10 5.49 -2.15
CA ARG A 212 -3.33 5.86 -0.97
C ARG A 212 -4.12 5.52 0.27
N PHE A 213 -3.44 4.96 1.26
CA PHE A 213 -4.00 4.55 2.52
C PHE A 213 -3.21 5.17 3.66
N THR A 214 -3.89 5.42 4.77
CA THR A 214 -3.29 5.87 6.01
C THR A 214 -3.70 4.94 7.14
N VAL A 215 -2.79 4.75 8.09
CA VAL A 215 -3.02 3.96 9.30
C VAL A 215 -3.16 4.92 10.46
N ALA A 216 -4.28 4.80 11.19
CA ALA A 216 -4.54 5.60 12.37
C ALA A 216 -3.50 5.32 13.47
N PRO A 217 -3.06 6.34 14.23
CA PRO A 217 -2.11 6.14 15.32
C PRO A 217 -2.62 5.16 16.38
N GLY A 218 -1.74 4.27 16.84
CA GLY A 218 -2.07 3.26 17.85
C GLY A 218 -2.79 2.03 17.28
N THR A 219 -2.79 1.85 15.96
CA THR A 219 -3.36 0.65 15.33
C THR A 219 -2.44 -0.54 15.57
N THR A 220 -2.99 -1.62 16.13
CA THR A 220 -2.29 -2.90 16.28
C THR A 220 -2.57 -3.81 15.07
N LEU A 221 -1.51 -4.23 14.41
CA LEU A 221 -1.49 -5.18 13.29
C LEU A 221 -0.99 -6.55 13.82
N GLY A 222 -1.68 -7.63 13.45
CA GLY A 222 -1.37 -8.99 13.88
C GLY A 222 -2.13 -9.45 15.14
N HIS A 223 -2.40 -10.76 15.22
CA HIS A 223 -3.08 -11.44 16.34
C HIS A 223 -2.29 -12.67 16.75
#